data_AF-S9R6G7-F1
#
_entry.id   AF-S9R6G7-F1
#
_cell.length_a   1.000
_cell.length_b   1.000
_cell.length_c   1.000
_cell.angle_alpha   90.00
_cell.angle_beta   90.00
_cell.angle_gamma   90.00
#
_symmetry.space_group_name_H-M   'P 1'
#
loop_
_entity.id
_entity.type
_entity.pdbx_description
1 polymer ?
#
loop_
_entity_poly.entity_id
_entity_poly.type
_entity_poly.pdbx_seq_one_letter_code
_entity_poly.pdbx_strand_id
1 'polypeptide(L)' 'MDWAGLLRRTFAVEVLACVRCGGRRRVLAYVKGASGVRAIL' A
#
# COMPACT_ATOMS: atom_id res chain seq x y z
N MET A 1 3.08 -5.45 -14.60
CA MET A 1 3.25 -6.20 -13.33
C MET A 1 2.96 -5.26 -12.18
N ASP A 2 2.07 -5.64 -11.27
CA ASP A 2 1.80 -4.85 -10.07
C ASP A 2 2.72 -5.32 -8.92
N TRP A 3 3.33 -4.35 -8.23
CA TRP A 3 4.26 -4.65 -7.13
C TRP A 3 3.56 -5.33 -5.94
N ALA A 4 2.27 -5.04 -5.72
CA ALA A 4 1.51 -5.63 -4.62
C ALA A 4 1.33 -7.15 -4.78
N GLY A 5 1.01 -7.62 -5.99
CA GLY A 5 0.90 -9.03 -6.32
C GLY A 5 2.21 -9.80 -6.19
N LEU A 6 3.35 -9.13 -6.43
CA LEU A 6 4.68 -9.69 -6.18
C LEU A 6 4.95 -9.82 -4.67
N LEU A 7 4.70 -8.76 -3.89
CA LEU A 7 4.92 -8.77 -2.44
C LEU A 7 4.04 -9.79 -1.72
N ARG A 8 2.79 -9.98 -2.15
CA ARG A 8 1.89 -10.99 -1.60
C ARG A 8 2.46 -12.41 -1.67
N ARG A 9 3.05 -12.77 -2.83
CA ARG A 9 3.66 -14.10 -3.04
C ARG A 9 4.90 -14.29 -2.18
N THR A 10 5.69 -13.25 -1.97
CA THR A 10 6.96 -13.35 -1.23
C THR A 10 6.78 -13.25 0.29
N PHE A 11 5.85 -12.43 0.76
CA PHE A 11 5.78 -12.05 2.19
C PHE A 11 4.48 -12.47 2.89
N ALA A 12 3.56 -13.15 2.21
CA ALA A 12 2.20 -13.43 2.70
C ALA A 12 1.46 -12.18 3.24
N VAL A 13 1.94 -10.99 2.85
CA VAL A 13 1.43 -9.69 3.31
C VAL A 13 0.49 -9.13 2.26
N GLU A 14 -0.68 -8.82 2.75
CA GLU A 14 -1.80 -8.34 1.97
C GLU A 14 -1.86 -6.82 2.15
N VAL A 15 -1.04 -6.07 1.40
CA VAL A 15 -0.77 -4.62 1.64
C VAL A 15 -2.04 -3.77 1.71
N LEU A 16 -3.08 -4.15 0.98
CA LEU A 16 -4.37 -3.47 0.97
C LEU A 16 -5.39 -4.07 1.97
N ALA A 17 -5.02 -5.01 2.82
CA ALA A 17 -5.88 -5.48 3.90
C ALA A 17 -5.84 -4.49 5.09
N CYS A 18 -6.98 -4.29 5.72
CA CYS A 18 -7.06 -3.53 6.96
C CYS A 18 -6.63 -4.39 8.14
N VAL A 19 -5.52 -4.03 8.79
CA VAL A 19 -5.02 -4.75 9.98
C VAL A 19 -6.00 -4.79 11.16
N ARG A 20 -7.04 -3.92 11.16
CA ARG A 20 -8.05 -3.87 12.23
C ARG A 20 -9.27 -4.77 11.97
N CYS A 21 -9.72 -4.87 10.72
CA CYS A 21 -10.99 -5.53 10.38
C CYS A 21 -10.91 -6.52 9.22
N GLY A 22 -9.73 -6.74 8.62
CA GLY A 22 -9.54 -7.62 7.46
C GLY A 22 -10.11 -7.10 6.14
N GLY A 23 -10.86 -5.99 6.14
CA GLY A 23 -11.47 -5.42 4.93
C GLY A 23 -10.46 -4.93 3.89
N ARG A 24 -10.89 -4.82 2.63
CA ARG A 24 -10.06 -4.37 1.50
C ARG A 24 -10.03 -2.84 1.39
N ARG A 25 -8.83 -2.26 1.46
CA ARG A 25 -8.53 -0.85 1.19
C ARG A 25 -8.31 -0.63 -0.30
N ARG A 26 -8.39 0.63 -0.73
CA ARG A 26 -8.15 1.05 -2.11
C ARG A 26 -7.18 2.22 -2.14
N VAL A 27 -6.29 2.25 -3.15
CA VAL A 27 -5.41 3.39 -3.40
C VAL A 27 -6.24 4.56 -3.91
N LEU A 28 -6.17 5.71 -3.24
CA LEU A 28 -6.90 6.92 -3.61
C LEU A 28 -6.04 7.90 -4.43
N ALA A 29 -4.75 8.00 -4.12
CA ALA A 29 -3.82 8.90 -4.79
C ALA A 29 -2.37 8.40 -4.71
N TYR A 30 -1.53 8.89 -5.62
CA TYR A 30 -0.08 8.72 -5.58
C TYR A 30 0.57 10.08 -5.36
N VAL A 31 1.29 10.23 -4.25
CA VAL A 31 2.06 11.45 -3.95
C VAL A 31 3.48 11.26 -4.49
N LYS A 32 3.87 12.09 -5.46
CA LYS A 32 5.19 12.01 -6.12
C LYS A 32 6.14 13.14 -5.77
N GLY A 33 5.61 14.26 -5.26
CA GLY A 33 6.42 15.43 -4.90
C GLY A 33 7.16 15.20 -3.59
N ALA A 34 8.44 15.60 -3.54
CA ALA A 34 9.28 15.42 -2.36
C ALA A 34 8.69 16.05 -1.09
N SER A 35 8.05 17.22 -1.22
CA SER A 35 7.36 17.89 -0.11
C SER A 35 6.19 17.05 0.43
N GLY A 36 5.36 16.49 -0.46
CA GLY A 36 4.22 15.66 -0.08
C GLY A 36 4.64 14.32 0.55
N VAL A 37 5.73 13.71 0.06
CA VAL A 37 6.28 12.49 0.67
C VAL A 37 6.82 12.77 2.07
N ARG A 38 7.56 13.88 2.24
CA ARG A 38 8.15 14.26 3.54
C ARG A 38 7.11 14.58 4.61
N ALA A 39 5.90 14.99 4.23
CA ALA A 39 4.82 15.27 5.18
C ALA A 39 4.17 14.01 5.78
N ILE A 40 4.44 12.81 5.23
CA ILE A 40 3.78 11.55 5.63
C ILE A 40 4.76 10.57 6.30
N LEU A 41 6.06 10.70 6.04
CA LEU A 41 7.12 9.89 6.64
C LEU A 41 7.48 10.35 8.06
#